data_AF-A0A380E4C9-F1
#
_entry.id   AF-A0A380E4C9-F1
#
_cell.length_a   1.000
_cell.length_b   1.000
_cell.length_c   1.000
_cell.angle_alpha   90.00
_cell.angle_beta   90.00
_cell.angle_gamma   90.00
#
_symmetry.space_group_name_H-M   'P 1'
#
loop_
_entity.id
_entity.type
_entity.pdbx_description
1 polymer ?
#
loop_
_entity_poly.entity_id
_entity_poly.type
_entity_poly.pdbx_seq_one_letter_code
_entity_poly.pdbx_strand_id
1 'polypeptide(L)'
;MLFAAAMSSVIGSAYTSATFLKTLHKSLNERSNLIVIVFIVISTMIFLFIGKPISLLIIAGAINGWILPITLGAILIASKKKSIVGDYKHPSWMFIFGIVAVLVTILTGIFSFKEVLQLF
;
A
#
# COMPACT_ATOMS: atom_id res chain seq x y z
N MET A 1 14.43 -15.80 11.96
CA MET A 1 13.10 -15.15 11.82
C MET A 1 13.10 -13.96 10.86
N LEU A 2 14.05 -13.02 10.96
CA LEU A 2 14.13 -11.85 10.06
C LEU A 2 14.13 -12.20 8.57
N PHE A 3 14.86 -13.24 8.17
CA PHE A 3 14.88 -13.73 6.79
C PHE A 3 13.50 -14.22 6.29
N ALA A 4 12.80 -15.00 7.12
CA ALA A 4 11.48 -15.52 6.76
C ALA A 4 10.44 -14.39 6.65
N ALA A 5 10.46 -13.43 7.58
CA ALA A 5 9.59 -12.25 7.54
C ALA A 5 9.87 -11.35 6.32
N ALA A 6 11.15 -11.17 5.97
CA ALA A 6 11.56 -10.42 4.79
C ALA A 6 11.06 -11.10 3.51
N MET A 7 11.23 -12.43 3.38
CA MET A 7 10.77 -13.18 2.22
C MET A 7 9.24 -13.10 2.04
N SER A 8 8.45 -13.27 3.11
CA SER A 8 6.99 -13.16 3.02
C SER A 8 6.53 -11.76 2.59
N SER A 9 7.22 -10.71 3.06
CA SER A 9 6.91 -9.33 2.68
C SER A 9 7.24 -9.04 1.21
N VAL A 10 8.41 -9.50 0.73
CA VAL A 10 8.83 -9.33 -0.67
C VAL A 10 7.89 -10.07 -1.62
N ILE A 11 7.54 -11.32 -1.29
CA ILE A 11 6.62 -12.14 -2.11
C ILE A 11 5.22 -11.49 -2.15
N GLY A 12 4.69 -11.04 -1.01
CA GLY A 12 3.40 -10.35 -0.95
C GLY A 12 3.37 -9.04 -1.75
N SER A 13 4.45 -8.27 -1.70
CA SER A 13 4.60 -7.00 -2.45
C SER A 13 4.66 -7.24 -3.96
N ALA A 14 5.37 -8.29 -4.40
CA ALA A 14 5.46 -8.69 -5.80
C ALA A 14 4.12 -9.18 -6.36
N TYR A 15 3.39 -10.02 -5.61
CA TYR A 15 2.06 -10.50 -6.01
C TYR A 15 1.02 -9.38 -6.10
N THR A 16 1.04 -8.44 -5.15
CA THR A 16 0.16 -7.28 -5.15
C THR A 16 0.44 -6.39 -6.37
N SER A 17 1.71 -6.09 -6.64
CA SER A 17 2.13 -5.29 -7.80
C SER A 17 1.75 -5.95 -9.12
N ALA A 18 1.99 -7.27 -9.25
CA ALA A 18 1.62 -8.03 -10.44
C ALA A 18 0.09 -8.09 -10.65
N THR A 19 -0.68 -8.19 -9.58
CA THR A 19 -2.15 -8.18 -9.63
C THR A 19 -2.69 -6.79 -10.02
N PHE A 20 -2.10 -5.70 -9.52
CA PHE A 20 -2.41 -4.34 -9.95
C PHE A 20 -2.11 -4.14 -11.45
N LEU A 21 -0.94 -4.53 -11.91
CA LEU A 21 -0.55 -4.48 -13.33
C LEU A 21 -1.53 -5.28 -14.22
N LYS A 22 -1.94 -6.47 -13.77
CA LYS A 22 -2.94 -7.30 -14.45
C LYS A 22 -4.32 -6.64 -14.54
N THR A 23 -4.74 -5.96 -13.47
CA THR A 23 -6.05 -5.27 -13.41
C THR A 23 -6.10 -4.05 -14.32
N LEU A 24 -4.98 -3.32 -14.43
CA LEU A 24 -4.88 -2.12 -15.27
C LEU A 24 -4.69 -2.44 -16.76
N HIS A 25 -4.05 -3.56 -17.12
CA HIS A 25 -3.87 -4.01 -18.50
C HIS A 25 -4.33 -5.46 -18.69
N LYS A 26 -5.58 -5.62 -19.17
CA LYS A 26 -6.21 -6.93 -19.45
C LYS A 26 -5.45 -7.77 -20.49
N SER A 27 -4.63 -7.12 -21.33
CA SER A 27 -3.84 -7.73 -22.42
C SER A 27 -2.65 -8.58 -21.95
N LEU A 28 -2.35 -8.59 -20.65
CA LEU A 28 -1.16 -9.23 -20.09
C LEU A 28 -1.44 -10.60 -19.43
N ASN A 29 -2.67 -11.11 -19.58
CA ASN A 29 -3.17 -12.27 -18.84
C ASN A 29 -2.47 -13.60 -19.20
N GLU A 30 -1.79 -13.69 -20.35
CA GLU A 30 -1.18 -14.94 -20.83
C GLU A 30 0.30 -15.13 -20.42
N ARG A 31 0.95 -14.13 -19.81
CA ARG A 31 2.39 -14.20 -19.43
C ARG A 31 2.68 -13.60 -18.04
N SER A 32 1.87 -13.94 -17.04
CA SER A 32 2.00 -13.41 -15.66
C SER A 32 3.40 -13.61 -15.06
N ASN A 33 4.02 -14.77 -15.29
CA ASN A 33 5.35 -15.09 -14.74
C ASN A 33 6.44 -14.16 -15.32
N LEU A 34 6.30 -13.76 -16.58
CA LEU A 34 7.29 -12.93 -17.27
C LEU A 34 7.27 -11.49 -16.70
N ILE A 35 6.10 -10.99 -16.34
CA ILE A 35 5.92 -9.66 -15.73
C ILE A 35 6.54 -9.63 -14.33
N VAL A 36 6.32 -10.68 -13.53
CA VAL A 36 6.91 -10.79 -12.19
C VAL A 36 8.44 -10.84 -12.28
N ILE A 37 8.99 -11.63 -13.20
CA ILE A 37 10.45 -11.72 -13.41
C ILE A 37 11.03 -10.37 -13.84
N VAL A 38 10.43 -9.71 -14.83
CA VAL A 38 10.89 -8.38 -15.30
C VAL A 38 10.81 -7.35 -14.18
N PHE A 39 9.73 -7.36 -13.38
CA PHE A 39 9.59 -6.47 -12.24
C PHE A 39 10.70 -6.67 -11.21
N ILE A 40 11.00 -7.92 -10.84
CA ILE A 40 12.08 -8.24 -9.89
C ILE A 40 13.44 -7.77 -10.43
N VAL A 41 13.76 -8.08 -11.69
CA VAL A 41 15.04 -7.68 -12.31
C VAL A 41 15.20 -6.17 -12.32
N ILE A 42 14.16 -5.42 -12.69
CA ILE A 42 14.19 -3.96 -12.68
C ILE A 42 14.35 -3.42 -11.26
N SER A 43 13.60 -3.95 -10.28
CA SER A 43 13.74 -3.54 -8.87
C SER A 43 15.13 -3.80 -8.31
N THR A 44 15.73 -4.96 -8.61
CA THR A 44 17.11 -5.28 -8.21
C THR A 44 18.12 -4.33 -8.87
N MET A 45 17.93 -4.00 -10.13
CA MET A 45 18.80 -3.08 -10.86
C MET A 45 18.76 -1.67 -10.24
N ILE A 46 17.57 -1.13 -9.99
CA ILE A 46 17.37 0.17 -9.32
C ILE A 46 18.02 0.17 -7.92
N PHE A 47 17.87 -0.92 -7.16
CA PHE A 47 18.47 -1.06 -5.84
C PHE A 47 20.00 -0.96 -5.88
N LEU A 48 20.64 -1.61 -6.86
CA LEU A 48 22.09 -1.57 -7.04
C LEU A 48 22.61 -0.16 -7.41
N PHE A 49 21.84 0.60 -8.19
CA PHE A 49 22.26 1.93 -8.66
C PHE A 49 22.01 3.08 -7.67
N ILE A 50 20.94 3.05 -6.87
CA ILE A 50 20.58 4.18 -5.98
C ILE A 50 21.45 4.24 -4.70
N GLY A 51 21.89 3.10 -4.15
CA GLY A 51 22.86 3.03 -3.04
C GLY A 51 22.49 3.71 -1.71
N LYS A 52 21.34 4.40 -1.59
CA LYS A 52 20.88 5.12 -0.40
C LYS A 52 19.64 4.45 0.23
N PRO A 53 19.81 3.30 0.91
CA PRO A 53 18.69 2.55 1.49
C PRO A 53 17.92 3.33 2.55
N ILE A 54 18.57 4.23 3.31
CA ILE A 54 17.95 4.98 4.40
C ILE A 54 16.91 5.99 3.89
N SER A 55 17.26 6.81 2.89
CA SER A 55 16.33 7.78 2.31
C SER A 55 15.16 7.08 1.61
N LEU A 56 15.41 5.97 0.92
CA LEU A 56 14.35 5.13 0.34
C LEU A 56 13.43 4.57 1.43
N LEU A 57 13.97 4.16 2.58
CA LEU A 57 13.19 3.63 3.70
C LEU A 57 12.29 4.71 4.31
N ILE A 58 12.81 5.92 4.49
CA ILE A 58 12.05 7.07 5.03
C ILE A 58 10.92 7.44 4.07
N ILE A 59 11.21 7.53 2.76
CA ILE A 59 10.21 7.83 1.73
C ILE A 59 9.14 6.72 1.66
N ALA A 60 9.54 5.45 1.69
CA ALA A 60 8.61 4.32 1.69
C ALA A 60 7.74 4.30 2.96
N GLY A 61 8.31 4.61 4.11
CA GLY A 61 7.58 4.75 5.38
C GLY A 61 6.54 5.87 5.32
N ALA A 62 6.91 7.03 4.78
CA ALA A 62 5.98 8.13 4.57
C ALA A 62 4.83 7.73 3.63
N ILE A 63 5.13 7.14 2.46
CA ILE A 63 4.10 6.69 1.51
C ILE A 63 3.17 5.65 2.15
N ASN A 64 3.69 4.70 2.92
CA ASN A 64 2.87 3.71 3.64
C ASN A 64 2.02 4.33 4.77
N GLY A 65 2.48 5.39 5.44
CA GLY A 65 1.66 6.14 6.38
C GLY A 65 0.44 6.79 5.71
N TRP A 66 0.60 7.24 4.46
CA TRP A 66 -0.45 7.86 3.64
C TRP A 66 -1.34 6.88 2.88
N ILE A 67 -0.88 5.66 2.59
CA ILE A 67 -1.71 4.63 1.94
C ILE A 67 -2.92 4.28 2.84
N LEU A 68 -2.72 4.26 4.16
CA LEU A 68 -3.72 3.84 5.14
C LEU A 68 -4.95 4.77 5.19
N PRO A 69 -4.84 6.11 5.34
CA PRO A 69 -5.99 7.00 5.36
C PRO A 69 -6.70 7.07 4.00
N ILE A 70 -5.96 6.98 2.90
CA ILE A 70 -6.54 6.96 1.54
C ILE A 70 -7.37 5.69 1.35
N THR A 71 -6.80 4.53 1.69
CA THR A 71 -7.47 3.23 1.52
C THR A 71 -8.66 3.10 2.47
N LEU A 72 -8.50 3.46 3.74
CA LEU A 72 -9.59 3.44 4.72
C LEU A 72 -10.69 4.43 4.35
N GLY A 73 -10.35 5.64 3.91
CA GLY A 73 -11.34 6.63 3.44
C GLY A 73 -12.13 6.12 2.24
N ALA A 74 -11.45 5.54 1.25
CA ALA A 74 -12.10 4.93 0.08
C ALA A 74 -13.02 3.76 0.47
N ILE A 75 -12.57 2.87 1.37
CA ILE A 75 -13.38 1.75 1.88
C ILE A 75 -14.58 2.27 2.66
N LEU A 76 -14.41 3.31 3.48
CA LEU A 76 -15.49 3.89 4.28
C LEU A 76 -16.58 4.51 3.38
N ILE A 77 -16.19 5.23 2.33
CA ILE A 77 -17.12 5.76 1.31
C ILE A 77 -17.79 4.60 0.55
N ALA A 78 -17.03 3.58 0.15
CA ALA A 78 -17.55 2.40 -0.54
C ALA A 78 -18.54 1.60 0.33
N SER A 79 -18.29 1.50 1.64
CA SER A 79 -19.14 0.81 2.61
C SER A 79 -20.52 1.45 2.78
N LYS A 80 -20.65 2.75 2.49
CA LYS A 80 -21.92 3.47 2.44
C LYS A 80 -22.66 3.28 1.11
N LYS A 81 -21.97 2.83 0.06
CA LYS A 81 -22.55 2.70 -1.28
C LYS A 81 -23.29 1.37 -1.41
N LYS A 82 -24.62 1.44 -1.39
CA LYS A 82 -25.51 0.26 -1.53
C LYS A 82 -25.25 -0.54 -2.81
N SER A 83 -24.72 0.10 -3.86
CA SER A 83 -24.34 -0.56 -5.12
C SER A 83 -23.08 -1.44 -5.03
N ILE A 84 -22.27 -1.32 -3.96
CA ILE A 84 -21.04 -2.12 -3.75
C ILE A 84 -21.29 -3.18 -2.67
N VAL A 85 -22.04 -2.85 -1.63
CA VAL A 85 -22.27 -3.72 -0.46
C VAL A 85 -23.52 -4.60 -0.59
N GLY A 86 -24.42 -4.29 -1.55
CA GLY A 86 -25.66 -5.04 -1.75
C GLY A 86 -26.65 -4.81 -0.60
N ASP A 87 -27.27 -5.88 -0.11
CA ASP A 87 -28.24 -5.84 1.00
C ASP A 87 -27.60 -5.82 2.41
N TYR A 88 -26.26 -5.85 2.50
CA TYR A 88 -25.57 -5.88 3.79
C TYR A 88 -25.51 -4.47 4.40
N LYS A 89 -26.09 -4.29 5.60
CA LYS A 89 -25.94 -3.06 6.36
C LYS A 89 -24.70 -3.18 7.26
N HIS A 90 -23.63 -2.47 6.89
CA HIS A 90 -22.49 -2.34 7.79
C HIS A 90 -22.93 -1.77 9.14
N PRO A 91 -22.54 -2.39 10.28
CA PRO A 91 -22.89 -1.88 11.60
C PRO A 91 -22.39 -0.46 11.80
N SER A 92 -23.26 0.45 12.25
CA SER A 92 -22.93 1.87 12.45
C SER A 92 -21.75 2.09 13.40
N TRP A 93 -21.51 1.17 14.33
CA TRP A 93 -20.36 1.22 15.23
C TRP A 93 -19.03 1.03 14.51
N MET A 94 -18.95 0.10 13.55
CA MET A 94 -17.73 -0.17 12.78
C MET A 94 -17.37 1.02 11.87
N PHE A 95 -18.40 1.73 11.38
CA PHE A 95 -18.25 2.96 10.61
C PHE A 95 -17.69 4.10 11.48
N ILE A 96 -18.16 4.26 12.71
CA ILE A 96 -17.65 5.25 13.67
C ILE A 96 -16.19 4.96 14.01
N PHE A 97 -15.84 3.71 14.31
CA PHE A 97 -14.45 3.31 14.53
C PHE A 97 -13.57 3.56 13.29
N GLY A 98 -14.09 3.32 12.08
CA GLY A 98 -13.40 3.64 10.84
C GLY A 98 -13.12 5.14 10.68
N ILE A 99 -14.08 6.01 11.03
CA ILE A 99 -13.88 7.47 11.03
C ILE A 99 -12.81 7.87 12.05
N VAL A 100 -12.89 7.33 13.26
CA VAL A 100 -11.91 7.62 14.32
C VAL A 100 -10.51 7.17 13.88
N ALA A 101 -10.38 5.98 13.30
CA ALA A 101 -9.12 5.48 12.76
C ALA A 101 -8.56 6.42 11.69
N VAL A 102 -9.37 6.84 10.72
CA VAL A 102 -8.95 7.78 9.67
C VAL A 102 -8.48 9.12 10.27
N LEU A 103 -9.19 9.67 11.25
CA LEU A 103 -8.78 10.90 11.93
C LEU A 103 -7.43 10.73 12.66
N VAL A 104 -7.25 9.64 13.39
CA VAL A 104 -5.99 9.32 14.08
C VAL A 104 -4.85 9.14 13.07
N THR A 105 -5.10 8.49 11.94
CA THR A 105 -4.09 8.27 10.91
C THR A 105 -3.72 9.58 10.19
N ILE A 106 -4.67 10.48 9.94
CA ILE A 106 -4.37 11.79 9.36
C ILE A 106 -3.52 12.63 10.34
N LEU A 107 -3.88 12.63 11.63
CA LEU A 107 -3.11 13.33 12.66
C LEU A 107 -1.68 12.81 12.73
N THR A 108 -1.50 11.49 12.84
CA THR A 108 -0.18 10.85 12.87
C THR A 108 0.60 11.07 11.57
N GLY A 109 -0.06 11.05 10.41
CA GLY A 109 0.55 11.38 9.12
C GLY A 109 1.13 12.80 9.05
N ILE A 110 0.43 13.79 9.63
CA ILE A 110 0.93 15.18 9.73
C ILE A 110 2.14 15.26 10.67
N PHE A 111 2.11 14.54 11.80
CA PHE A 111 3.25 14.49 12.73
C PHE A 111 4.47 13.81 12.10
N SER A 112 4.29 12.67 11.41
CA SER A 112 5.38 11.99 10.70
C SER A 112 5.97 12.87 9.60
N PHE A 113 5.18 13.69 8.92
CA PHE A 113 5.70 14.62 7.92
C PHE A 113 6.60 15.70 8.55
N LYS A 114 6.29 16.16 9.76
CA LYS A 114 7.15 17.09 10.50
C LYS A 114 8.48 16.47 10.91
N GLU A 115 8.48 15.22 11.38
CA GLU A 115 9.72 14.50 11.70
C GLU A 115 10.57 14.26 10.44
N VAL A 116 9.94 13.88 9.32
CA VAL A 116 10.64 13.70 8.04
C VAL A 116 11.22 15.03 7.53
N LEU A 117 10.51 16.15 7.69
CA LEU A 117 11.01 17.48 7.31
C LEU A 117 12.15 17.98 8.20
N GLN A 118 12.25 17.50 9.45
CA GLN A 118 13.35 17.83 10.36
C GLN A 118 14.60 16.97 10.13
N LEU A 119 14.45 15.81 9.48
CA LEU A 119 15.53 14.88 9.14
C LEU A 119 16.24 15.23 7.82
N PHE A 120 15.67 16.16 7.02
CA PHE A 120 16.25 16.73 5.80
C PHE A 120 16.72 18.17 6.05
#